data_AF-A0A554IS87-F1
#
_entry.id   AF-A0A554IS87-F1
#
_cell.length_a   1.000
_cell.length_b   1.000
_cell.length_c   1.000
_cell.angle_alpha   90.00
_cell.angle_beta   90.00
_cell.angle_gamma   90.00
#
_symmetry.space_group_name_H-M   'P 1'
#
loop_
_entity.id
_entity.type
_entity.pdbx_description
1 polymer ?
#
loop_
_entity_poly.entity_id
_entity_poly.type
_entity_poly.pdbx_seq_one_letter_code
_entity_poly.pdbx_strand_id
1 'polypeptide(L)'
;MAPVCALCGLCVFVFCVFRRGTTKSVMKTDIKRTAEGVKRPRPPVVAMMGHIDHGKSTLLDYIRKTNLAEHEAGGITQHLGAYEVAVPEKRAEGEGPSAKKEWRESGRTITFLDTPGHEAFRGIRARGATVADIAVLVVSGEEGAKPQTLEALRFIQETKTPFLVALTKIDRPSADIERTKQSLAEHQIFVEGYGGDVPCVPLSSKTGEGVGELLEMILLIAELHDVRADTEAPPRGFILEADIDKTKGIAATLLVKEGTVRKGAFIVAEDAYAPTRCFEDMAGTPIKEAGGGRPVRVFCWNKVPRAGAEFHIAAKKSTAETETRETRDRKGPAKKQAAAKAKEEGEENNAVVPLILKADTAGSLEALEQEVKMRIPPKVTVKIIHKGVGGIGEGDLKVALCAQKPIIVGFNVQLDASAKGIAERHTLQLATFDVIYKLTEWLEEALRSRAPKELVMETSGGARVLKIFSAEKDRQILGGKVLQGALALGDEFRILRREVEIGKGKIRELQKFKEKISIVQKDAEFGALVSSATAVMPGDRIESFRVVEK
;
A
#
# COMPACT_ATOMS: atom_id res chain seq x y z
N MET A 1 26.06 49.93 52.01
CA MET A 1 27.29 50.38 51.35
C MET A 1 27.71 49.29 50.36
N ALA A 2 27.75 49.60 49.06
CA ALA A 2 28.43 48.78 48.05
C ALA A 2 29.96 48.80 48.30
N PRO A 3 30.77 47.86 47.74
CA PRO A 3 31.13 47.81 46.31
C PRO A 3 31.06 46.36 45.72
N VAL A 4 30.93 46.06 44.42
CA VAL A 4 31.46 46.57 43.13
C VAL A 4 32.80 45.91 42.68
N CYS A 5 32.66 45.09 41.62
CA CYS A 5 33.52 44.88 40.43
C CYS A 5 34.85 44.09 40.44
N ALA A 6 34.88 43.10 39.50
CA ALA A 6 35.65 43.09 38.24
C ALA A 6 36.67 41.94 38.02
N LEU A 7 36.37 41.15 36.98
CA LEU A 7 37.22 40.70 35.85
C LEU A 7 38.59 40.04 36.08
N CYS A 8 38.75 38.91 35.37
CA CYS A 8 39.85 38.58 34.44
C CYS A 8 40.73 37.34 34.78
N GLY A 9 40.90 36.47 33.78
CA GLY A 9 41.81 35.31 33.74
C GLY A 9 41.14 34.15 32.98
N LEU A 10 41.74 33.47 32.01
CA LEU A 10 43.12 33.48 31.53
C LEU A 10 43.16 32.82 30.12
N CYS A 11 43.90 33.43 29.21
CA CYS A 11 44.34 32.83 27.95
C CYS A 11 45.22 31.59 28.21
N VAL A 12 45.06 30.53 27.42
CA VAL A 12 46.14 29.57 27.15
C VAL A 12 46.27 29.41 25.63
N PHE A 13 47.41 29.91 25.14
CA PHE A 13 47.94 29.74 23.80
C PHE A 13 48.71 28.41 23.75
N VAL A 14 48.44 27.56 22.74
CA VAL A 14 49.41 26.57 22.26
C VAL A 14 49.46 26.67 20.75
N PHE A 15 50.68 26.88 20.24
CA PHE A 15 51.03 27.09 18.84
C PHE A 15 51.84 25.86 18.39
N CYS A 16 51.49 25.20 17.26
CA CYS A 16 52.45 24.89 16.18
C CYS A 16 51.81 24.13 14.98
N VAL A 17 51.75 24.85 13.86
CA VAL A 17 52.19 24.48 12.48
C VAL A 17 51.66 23.19 11.81
N PHE A 18 50.87 23.35 10.73
CA PHE A 18 51.16 22.73 9.42
C PHE A 18 50.37 23.35 8.23
N ARG A 19 51.14 23.79 7.22
CA ARG A 19 50.91 23.94 5.76
C ARG A 19 49.50 24.16 5.15
N ARG A 20 49.43 25.27 4.39
CA ARG A 20 48.79 25.53 3.08
C ARG A 20 47.74 24.51 2.58
N GLY A 21 46.49 24.97 2.51
CA GLY A 21 45.44 24.39 1.67
C GLY A 21 44.24 25.32 1.64
N THR A 22 43.93 25.86 0.47
CA THR A 22 42.81 26.77 0.18
C THR A 22 41.46 26.22 0.66
N THR A 23 40.87 26.82 1.70
CA THR A 23 39.46 26.64 2.05
C THR A 23 38.67 27.89 1.67
N LYS A 24 37.88 27.77 0.61
CA LYS A 24 36.78 28.69 0.31
C LYS A 24 35.86 28.78 1.53
N SER A 25 35.49 30.01 1.84
CA SER A 25 34.53 30.41 2.85
C SER A 25 33.27 29.53 2.84
N VAL A 26 33.10 28.74 3.90
CA VAL A 26 31.78 28.27 4.30
C VAL A 26 31.03 29.51 4.78
N MET A 27 30.26 30.12 3.88
CA MET A 27 29.26 31.11 4.23
C MET A 27 28.24 30.40 5.13
N LYS A 28 28.42 30.52 6.45
CA LYS A 28 27.32 30.37 7.41
C LYS A 28 26.27 31.40 6.99
N THR A 29 25.24 30.94 6.32
CA THR A 29 24.07 31.76 6.04
C THR A 29 23.41 31.99 7.39
N ASP A 30 23.47 33.23 7.87
CA ASP A 30 22.75 33.69 9.04
C ASP A 30 21.26 33.36 8.86
N ILE A 31 20.79 32.34 9.58
CA ILE A 31 19.38 32.12 9.83
C ILE A 31 18.96 33.31 10.70
N LYS A 32 18.46 34.36 10.05
CA LYS A 32 17.76 35.44 10.72
C LYS A 32 16.73 34.80 11.65
N ARG A 33 16.87 35.03 12.96
CA ARG A 33 15.79 34.81 13.92
C ARG A 33 14.56 35.54 13.39
N THR A 34 13.61 34.79 12.85
CA THR A 34 12.28 35.28 12.47
C THR A 34 11.64 35.89 13.70
N ALA A 35 11.05 37.08 13.54
CA ALA A 35 10.19 37.68 14.54
C ALA A 35 9.15 36.64 14.98
N GLU A 36 8.87 36.56 16.29
CA GLU A 36 7.82 35.68 16.81
C GLU A 36 6.49 36.08 16.19
N GLY A 37 6.07 35.38 15.14
CA GLY A 37 4.85 35.67 14.41
C GLY A 37 3.62 35.40 15.29
N VAL A 38 2.58 36.20 15.07
CA VAL A 38 1.32 36.06 15.80
C VAL A 38 0.64 34.76 15.36
N LYS A 39 0.69 33.73 16.20
CA LYS A 39 -0.04 32.48 16.00
C LYS A 39 -1.54 32.73 16.09
N ARG A 40 -2.26 32.53 14.99
CA ARG A 40 -3.72 32.66 14.92
C ARG A 40 -4.37 31.27 14.93
N PRO A 41 -5.58 31.11 15.49
CA PRO A 41 -6.36 29.90 15.32
C PRO A 41 -6.50 29.57 13.83
N ARG A 42 -6.37 28.29 13.50
CA ARG A 42 -6.58 27.80 12.13
C ARG A 42 -7.60 26.66 12.14
N PRO A 43 -8.18 26.33 10.98
CA PRO A 43 -9.07 25.18 10.85
C PRO A 43 -8.34 23.90 11.34
N PRO A 44 -8.91 23.14 12.29
CA PRO A 44 -8.36 21.86 12.67
C PRO A 44 -8.47 20.87 11.52
N VAL A 45 -7.41 20.09 11.33
CA VAL A 45 -7.37 19.02 10.34
C VAL A 45 -7.71 17.71 11.04
N VAL A 46 -8.79 17.07 10.60
CA VAL A 46 -9.39 15.92 11.25
C VAL A 46 -9.29 14.71 10.35
N ALA A 47 -8.58 13.66 10.79
CA ALA A 47 -8.55 12.40 10.05
C ALA A 47 -9.61 11.42 10.54
N MET A 48 -10.36 10.86 9.60
CA MET A 48 -11.41 9.89 9.88
C MET A 48 -10.87 8.48 9.71
N MET A 49 -10.86 7.70 10.79
CA MET A 49 -10.26 6.36 10.83
C MET A 49 -11.24 5.33 11.36
N GLY A 50 -11.01 4.06 11.04
CA GLY A 50 -11.89 2.96 11.45
C GLY A 50 -11.97 1.85 10.41
N HIS A 51 -12.77 0.83 10.71
CA HIS A 51 -12.94 -0.34 9.86
C HIS A 51 -13.76 -0.03 8.59
N ILE A 52 -13.68 -0.93 7.61
CA ILE A 52 -14.57 -0.91 6.44
C ILE A 52 -16.01 -1.09 6.93
N ASP A 53 -16.99 -0.49 6.24
CA ASP A 53 -18.42 -0.61 6.57
C ASP A 53 -18.86 -0.11 7.95
N HIS A 54 -17.97 0.53 8.74
CA HIS A 54 -18.35 1.23 9.98
C HIS A 54 -18.97 2.61 9.72
N GLY A 55 -19.30 2.93 8.47
CA GLY A 55 -20.04 4.14 8.12
C GLY A 55 -19.20 5.41 8.03
N LYS A 56 -17.87 5.31 7.86
CA LYS A 56 -16.95 6.45 7.66
C LYS A 56 -17.34 7.30 6.46
N SER A 57 -17.34 6.70 5.26
CA SER A 57 -17.70 7.40 4.02
C SER A 57 -19.13 7.93 4.09
N THR A 58 -20.07 7.18 4.68
CA THR A 58 -21.46 7.65 4.88
C THR A 58 -21.55 8.87 5.83
N LEU A 59 -20.76 8.88 6.91
CA LEU A 59 -20.69 10.03 7.82
C LEU A 59 -20.10 11.24 7.11
N LEU A 60 -19.02 11.04 6.34
CA LEU A 60 -18.39 12.10 5.58
C LEU A 60 -19.29 12.64 4.47
N ASP A 61 -20.00 11.77 3.77
CA ASP A 61 -21.00 12.15 2.78
C ASP A 61 -22.14 12.96 3.41
N TYR A 62 -22.61 12.56 4.60
CA TYR A 62 -23.63 13.31 5.34
C TYR A 62 -23.12 14.71 5.71
N ILE A 63 -21.93 14.80 6.28
CA ILE A 63 -21.27 16.07 6.62
C ILE A 63 -21.05 16.92 5.36
N ARG A 64 -20.75 16.27 4.22
CA ARG A 64 -20.41 16.95 2.96
C ARG A 64 -21.60 17.59 2.26
N LYS A 65 -22.87 17.25 2.55
CA LYS A 65 -24.13 17.55 1.78
C LYS A 65 -24.33 19.00 1.23
N THR A 66 -23.41 19.37 0.36
CA THR A 66 -23.36 20.34 -0.73
C THR A 66 -22.66 19.60 -1.88
N ASN A 67 -23.46 18.84 -2.62
CA ASN A 67 -23.40 18.67 -4.08
C ASN A 67 -22.20 18.03 -4.80
N LEU A 68 -21.44 17.11 -4.21
CA LEU A 68 -20.62 16.19 -5.01
C LEU A 68 -20.69 14.79 -4.39
N ALA A 69 -21.49 13.91 -4.96
CA ALA A 69 -21.38 12.47 -4.76
C ALA A 69 -20.83 11.90 -6.06
N GLU A 70 -19.50 11.78 -6.14
CA GLU A 70 -18.94 10.81 -7.07
C GLU A 70 -19.15 9.45 -6.41
N HIS A 71 -20.00 8.62 -7.02
CA HIS A 71 -20.19 7.24 -6.58
C HIS A 71 -18.89 6.48 -6.82
N GLU A 72 -18.04 6.38 -5.80
CA GLU A 72 -16.84 5.55 -5.86
C GLU A 72 -17.22 4.08 -6.07
N ALA A 73 -16.51 3.43 -7.01
CA ALA A 73 -16.77 2.04 -7.36
C ALA A 73 -16.56 1.13 -6.13
N GLY A 74 -17.56 0.29 -5.84
CA GLY A 74 -17.52 -0.62 -4.70
C GLY A 74 -17.96 -0.02 -3.36
N GLY A 75 -18.38 1.25 -3.32
CA GLY A 75 -18.95 1.86 -2.11
C GLY A 75 -17.96 2.13 -0.97
N ILE A 76 -16.66 2.15 -1.28
CA ILE A 76 -15.58 2.39 -0.31
C ILE A 76 -14.64 3.49 -0.80
N THR A 77 -14.13 4.30 0.15
CA THR A 77 -13.04 5.24 -0.11
C THR A 77 -11.75 4.49 -0.45
N GLN A 78 -11.16 4.79 -1.61
CA GLN A 78 -9.90 4.20 -2.07
C GLN A 78 -8.76 5.22 -2.24
N HIS A 79 -9.02 6.52 -2.07
CA HIS A 79 -8.05 7.62 -2.16
C HIS A 79 -8.03 8.47 -0.88
N LEU A 80 -6.96 9.23 -0.64
CA LEU A 80 -6.96 10.24 0.43
C LEU A 80 -7.66 11.50 -0.05
N GLY A 81 -8.90 11.69 0.38
CA GLY A 81 -9.65 12.93 0.16
C GLY A 81 -9.36 13.97 1.25
N ALA A 82 -9.43 15.26 0.91
CA ALA A 82 -9.46 16.33 1.89
C ALA A 82 -10.57 17.33 1.54
N TYR A 83 -11.31 17.83 2.51
CA TYR A 83 -12.34 18.83 2.23
C TYR A 83 -12.65 19.70 3.45
N GLU A 84 -13.15 20.90 3.20
CA GLU A 84 -13.46 21.88 4.24
C GLU A 84 -14.97 21.91 4.49
N VAL A 85 -15.35 21.94 5.77
CA VAL A 85 -16.74 22.03 6.23
C VAL A 85 -16.86 23.23 7.14
N ALA A 86 -17.80 24.13 6.84
CA ALA A 86 -18.16 25.21 7.75
C ALA A 86 -19.15 24.67 8.79
N VAL A 87 -18.81 24.80 10.07
CA VAL A 87 -19.71 24.44 11.16
C VAL A 87 -20.61 25.64 11.44
N PRO A 88 -21.95 25.48 11.32
CA PRO A 88 -22.86 26.56 11.58
C PRO A 88 -22.84 26.95 13.06
N GLU A 89 -22.83 28.25 13.38
CA GLU A 89 -23.07 28.68 14.75
C GLU A 89 -24.48 28.27 15.20
N LYS A 90 -24.58 27.70 16.40
CA LYS A 90 -25.86 27.59 17.11
C LYS A 90 -26.39 29.01 17.32
N ARG A 91 -27.33 29.44 16.48
CA ARG A 91 -28.06 30.69 16.67
C ARG A 91 -28.71 30.67 18.05
N ALA A 92 -28.58 31.75 18.81
CA ALA A 92 -29.50 31.99 19.91
C ALA A 92 -30.93 32.10 19.34
N GLU A 93 -31.92 31.53 20.02
CA GLU A 93 -33.32 31.63 19.61
C GLU A 93 -33.74 33.11 19.50
N GLY A 94 -33.94 33.62 18.28
CA GLY A 94 -34.44 34.99 18.07
C GLY A 94 -33.96 35.74 16.82
N GLU A 95 -32.94 35.27 16.09
CA GLU A 95 -32.37 36.03 14.96
C GLU A 95 -32.94 35.60 13.59
N GLY A 96 -33.51 36.57 12.88
CA GLY A 96 -34.25 36.40 11.61
C GLY A 96 -33.40 35.96 10.40
N PRO A 97 -34.05 35.67 9.25
CA PRO A 97 -33.44 34.97 8.13
C PRO A 97 -32.71 35.93 7.17
N SER A 98 -31.59 36.51 7.60
CA SER A 98 -30.83 37.45 6.76
C SER A 98 -29.32 37.25 6.89
N ALA A 99 -28.75 36.18 6.32
CA ALA A 99 -27.35 36.15 5.83
C ALA A 99 -26.97 34.76 5.29
N LYS A 100 -27.11 34.57 3.96
CA LYS A 100 -26.53 33.41 3.25
C LYS A 100 -25.02 33.56 2.97
N LYS A 101 -24.38 34.64 3.47
CA LYS A 101 -23.09 35.14 2.94
C LYS A 101 -21.93 35.22 3.95
N GLU A 102 -22.18 35.08 5.25
CA GLU A 102 -21.18 35.33 6.32
C GLU A 102 -20.56 34.07 6.95
N TRP A 103 -20.91 32.87 6.49
CA TRP A 103 -20.41 31.60 7.07
C TRP A 103 -18.91 31.35 6.86
N ARG A 104 -18.24 32.09 5.96
CA ARG A 104 -16.81 31.94 5.69
C ARG A 104 -15.92 32.77 6.63
N GLU A 105 -16.49 33.73 7.36
CA GLU A 105 -15.73 34.67 8.19
C GLU A 105 -15.76 34.33 9.69
N SER A 106 -16.64 33.42 10.14
CA SER A 106 -16.78 33.05 11.56
C SER A 106 -15.65 32.17 12.12
N GLY A 107 -14.67 31.75 11.31
CA GLY A 107 -13.50 31.00 11.78
C GLY A 107 -13.79 29.56 12.26
N ARG A 108 -15.03 29.08 12.17
CA ARG A 108 -15.45 27.73 12.58
C ARG A 108 -15.48 26.76 11.39
N THR A 109 -14.36 26.59 10.72
CA THR A 109 -14.21 25.60 9.64
C THR A 109 -13.38 24.41 10.11
N ILE A 110 -13.75 23.22 9.66
CA ILE A 110 -13.02 21.96 9.92
C ILE A 110 -12.56 21.39 8.59
N THR A 111 -11.31 20.98 8.51
CA THR A 111 -10.78 20.26 7.35
C THR A 111 -10.80 18.76 7.65
N PHE A 112 -11.59 17.99 6.91
CA PHE A 112 -11.62 16.53 7.03
C PHE A 112 -10.64 15.88 6.06
N LEU A 113 -9.92 14.86 6.53
CA LEU A 113 -9.15 13.92 5.73
C LEU A 113 -9.90 12.59 5.71
N ASP A 114 -10.36 12.19 4.53
CA ASP A 114 -11.00 10.89 4.33
C ASP A 114 -9.93 9.82 4.08
N THR A 115 -9.78 8.88 5.02
CA THR A 115 -8.78 7.82 4.91
C THR A 115 -9.42 6.46 4.61
N PRO A 116 -8.91 5.72 3.61
CA PRO A 116 -9.43 4.40 3.25
C PRO A 116 -9.30 3.39 4.41
N GLY A 117 -10.37 2.63 4.66
CA GLY A 117 -10.43 1.63 5.74
C GLY A 117 -9.79 0.27 5.43
N HIS A 118 -9.46 0.02 4.17
CA HIS A 118 -8.97 -1.28 3.73
C HIS A 118 -7.48 -1.47 4.03
N GLU A 119 -7.12 -2.66 4.53
CA GLU A 119 -5.75 -3.09 4.86
C GLU A 119 -4.66 -2.63 3.86
N ALA A 120 -4.86 -2.84 2.56
CA ALA A 120 -3.96 -2.41 1.47
C ALA A 120 -3.51 -0.94 1.55
N PHE A 121 -4.36 -0.05 2.08
CA PHE A 121 -4.08 1.37 2.18
C PHE A 121 -3.52 1.79 3.55
N ARG A 122 -2.85 0.87 4.25
CA ARG A 122 -2.17 1.13 5.53
C ARG A 122 -1.27 2.37 5.50
N GLY A 123 -0.48 2.53 4.45
CA GLY A 123 0.40 3.69 4.28
C GLY A 123 -0.36 5.02 4.19
N ILE A 124 -1.57 5.00 3.61
CA ILE A 124 -2.44 6.18 3.52
C ILE A 124 -3.00 6.55 4.89
N ARG A 125 -3.44 5.57 5.69
CA ARG A 125 -3.92 5.80 7.07
C ARG A 125 -2.85 6.39 7.98
N ALA A 126 -1.63 5.82 7.94
CA ALA A 126 -0.51 6.33 8.73
C ALA A 126 -0.18 7.79 8.38
N ARG A 127 -0.25 8.16 7.09
CA ARG A 127 -0.10 9.56 6.65
C ARG A 127 -1.22 10.45 7.18
N GLY A 128 -2.48 10.02 7.06
CA GLY A 128 -3.63 10.74 7.60
C GLY A 128 -3.46 11.07 9.09
N ALA A 129 -2.99 10.09 9.89
CA ALA A 129 -2.73 10.27 11.32
C ALA A 129 -1.64 11.30 11.61
N THR A 130 -0.55 11.26 10.83
CA THR A 130 0.61 12.15 10.99
C THR A 130 0.28 13.60 10.63
N VAL A 131 -0.59 13.76 9.62
CA VAL A 131 -0.94 15.07 9.07
C VAL A 131 -2.05 15.75 9.89
N ALA A 132 -2.97 14.97 10.46
CA ALA A 132 -4.09 15.48 11.22
C ALA A 132 -3.69 16.04 12.59
N ASP A 133 -4.44 17.05 13.02
CA ASP A 133 -4.37 17.60 14.38
C ASP A 133 -5.24 16.77 15.34
N ILE A 134 -6.35 16.22 14.85
CA ILE A 134 -7.30 15.42 15.62
C ILE A 134 -7.68 14.18 14.80
N ALA A 135 -7.86 13.03 15.44
CA ALA A 135 -8.40 11.84 14.80
C ALA A 135 -9.82 11.52 15.29
N VAL A 136 -10.68 11.05 14.40
CA VAL A 136 -12.00 10.52 14.77
C VAL A 136 -11.98 9.02 14.48
N LEU A 137 -12.08 8.22 15.55
CA LEU A 137 -12.17 6.77 15.45
C LEU A 137 -13.64 6.37 15.32
N VAL A 138 -14.02 5.98 14.10
CA VAL A 138 -15.37 5.58 13.75
C VAL A 138 -15.56 4.10 14.03
N VAL A 139 -16.54 3.77 14.86
CA VAL A 139 -16.84 2.41 15.30
C VAL A 139 -18.33 2.15 15.15
N SER A 140 -18.69 1.02 14.53
CA SER A 140 -20.09 0.61 14.39
C SER A 140 -20.66 0.18 15.74
N GLY A 141 -21.80 0.75 16.13
CA GLY A 141 -22.56 0.35 17.32
C GLY A 141 -23.12 -1.08 17.29
N GLU A 142 -23.04 -1.77 16.15
CA GLU A 142 -23.45 -3.17 16.00
C GLU A 142 -22.29 -4.16 16.19
N GLU A 143 -21.09 -3.75 15.80
CA GLU A 143 -19.96 -4.65 15.60
C GLU A 143 -18.84 -4.48 16.63
N GLY A 144 -18.77 -3.32 17.28
CA GLY A 144 -17.68 -2.99 18.20
C GLY A 144 -16.33 -2.83 17.53
N ALA A 145 -15.26 -2.99 18.32
CA ALA A 145 -13.89 -2.85 17.84
C ALA A 145 -13.50 -4.01 16.91
N LYS A 146 -12.93 -3.70 15.74
CA LYS A 146 -12.42 -4.68 14.76
C LYS A 146 -10.89 -4.55 14.59
N PRO A 147 -10.21 -5.54 14.00
CA PRO A 147 -8.74 -5.49 13.82
C PRO A 147 -8.22 -4.20 13.17
N GLN A 148 -8.94 -3.67 12.16
CA GLN A 148 -8.59 -2.42 11.48
C GLN A 148 -8.83 -1.18 12.36
N THR A 149 -9.79 -1.25 13.30
CA THR A 149 -10.00 -0.22 14.33
C THR A 149 -8.79 -0.19 15.28
N LEU A 150 -8.26 -1.34 15.67
CA LEU A 150 -7.06 -1.45 16.52
C LEU A 150 -5.81 -0.97 15.80
N GLU A 151 -5.71 -1.25 14.51
CA GLU A 151 -4.62 -0.73 13.68
C GLU A 151 -4.67 0.80 13.59
N ALA A 152 -5.86 1.38 13.37
CA ALA A 152 -6.05 2.82 13.39
C ALA A 152 -5.67 3.43 14.75
N LEU A 153 -6.08 2.79 15.85
CA LEU A 153 -5.70 3.20 17.20
C LEU A 153 -4.17 3.22 17.39
N ARG A 154 -3.46 2.20 16.90
CA ARG A 154 -1.99 2.15 16.97
C ARG A 154 -1.36 3.36 16.28
N PHE A 155 -1.82 3.73 15.09
CA PHE A 155 -1.30 4.91 14.40
C PHE A 155 -1.57 6.20 15.17
N ILE A 156 -2.78 6.36 15.72
CA ILE A 156 -3.14 7.52 16.55
C ILE A 156 -2.24 7.63 17.78
N GLN A 157 -1.97 6.50 18.45
CA GLN A 157 -1.10 6.43 19.63
C GLN A 157 0.37 6.69 19.26
N GLU A 158 0.86 6.16 18.14
CA GLU A 158 2.22 6.39 17.64
C GLU A 158 2.45 7.87 17.29
N THR A 159 1.47 8.54 16.68
CA THR A 159 1.54 9.97 16.33
C THR A 159 1.19 10.88 17.50
N LYS A 160 0.69 10.33 18.62
CA LYS A 160 0.16 11.07 19.79
C LYS A 160 -0.90 12.10 19.40
N THR A 161 -1.71 11.77 18.38
CA THR A 161 -2.78 12.66 17.91
C THR A 161 -3.96 12.54 18.89
N PRO A 162 -4.49 13.65 19.42
CA PRO A 162 -5.72 13.59 20.22
C PRO A 162 -6.85 13.03 19.38
N PHE A 163 -7.70 12.20 19.98
CA PHE A 163 -8.77 11.54 19.24
C PHE A 163 -10.05 11.43 20.06
N LEU A 164 -11.15 11.25 19.33
CA LEU A 164 -12.47 10.97 19.89
C LEU A 164 -13.10 9.78 19.17
N VAL A 165 -14.05 9.12 19.82
CA VAL A 165 -14.76 7.97 19.26
C VAL A 165 -16.14 8.37 18.77
N ALA A 166 -16.44 8.08 17.51
CA ALA A 166 -17.76 8.25 16.92
C ALA A 166 -18.45 6.88 16.79
N LEU A 167 -19.50 6.64 17.58
CA LEU A 167 -20.30 5.42 17.52
C LEU A 167 -21.39 5.56 16.46
N THR A 168 -21.26 4.87 15.34
CA THR A 168 -22.17 5.00 14.20
C THR A 168 -23.28 3.95 14.21
N LYS A 169 -24.28 4.15 13.34
CA LYS A 169 -25.41 3.23 13.10
C LYS A 169 -26.37 3.07 14.29
N ILE A 170 -26.49 4.07 15.16
CA ILE A 170 -27.46 4.04 16.28
C ILE A 170 -28.92 3.95 15.80
N ASP A 171 -29.19 4.26 14.52
CA ASP A 171 -30.50 4.11 13.89
C ASP A 171 -30.94 2.63 13.75
N ARG A 172 -30.01 1.68 13.87
CA ARG A 172 -30.31 0.27 13.70
C ARG A 172 -30.75 -0.37 15.02
N PRO A 173 -31.77 -1.23 15.02
CA PRO A 173 -32.26 -1.89 16.23
C PRO A 173 -31.24 -2.86 16.85
N SER A 174 -30.27 -3.31 16.05
CA SER A 174 -29.12 -4.14 16.46
C SER A 174 -27.99 -3.35 17.12
N ALA A 175 -28.06 -2.02 17.14
CA ALA A 175 -27.03 -1.20 17.75
C ALA A 175 -27.16 -1.20 19.28
N ASP A 176 -26.06 -1.52 19.95
CA ASP A 176 -25.96 -1.54 21.41
C ASP A 176 -24.74 -0.71 21.82
N ILE A 177 -25.03 0.50 22.32
CA ILE A 177 -24.01 1.47 22.71
C ILE A 177 -23.19 0.94 23.90
N GLU A 178 -23.84 0.32 24.88
CA GLU A 178 -23.18 -0.10 26.11
C GLU A 178 -22.27 -1.31 25.84
N ARG A 179 -22.74 -2.28 25.05
CA ARG A 179 -21.91 -3.39 24.58
C ARG A 179 -20.71 -2.89 23.76
N THR A 180 -20.91 -1.88 22.92
CA THR A 180 -19.83 -1.32 22.11
C THR A 180 -18.78 -0.62 22.97
N LYS A 181 -19.19 0.14 23.98
CA LYS A 181 -18.26 0.74 24.96
C LYS A 181 -17.47 -0.32 25.73
N GLN A 182 -18.12 -1.42 26.13
CA GLN A 182 -17.42 -2.55 26.76
C GLN A 182 -16.37 -3.16 25.81
N SER A 183 -16.72 -3.37 24.54
CA SER A 183 -15.78 -3.86 23.53
C SER A 183 -14.59 -2.91 23.33
N LEU A 184 -14.80 -1.59 23.41
CA LEU A 184 -13.72 -0.61 23.33
C LEU A 184 -12.79 -0.68 24.55
N ALA A 185 -13.35 -0.81 25.75
CA ALA A 185 -12.58 -0.96 26.99
C ALA A 185 -11.70 -2.22 26.99
N GLU A 186 -12.20 -3.35 26.48
CA GLU A 186 -11.41 -4.59 26.31
C GLU A 186 -10.16 -4.38 25.45
N HIS A 187 -10.24 -3.45 24.50
CA HIS A 187 -9.17 -3.10 23.57
C HIS A 187 -8.36 -1.87 23.99
N GLN A 188 -8.42 -1.50 25.27
CA GLN A 188 -7.68 -0.37 25.87
C GLN A 188 -8.10 1.01 25.32
N ILE A 189 -9.31 1.13 24.78
CA ILE A 189 -9.91 2.41 24.43
C ILE A 189 -10.87 2.79 25.55
N PHE A 190 -10.38 3.56 26.52
CA PHE A 190 -11.16 3.98 27.67
C PHE A 190 -11.96 5.23 27.31
N VAL A 191 -13.27 5.09 27.17
CA VAL A 191 -14.19 6.18 26.85
C VAL A 191 -14.69 6.91 28.11
N GLU A 192 -15.07 8.17 27.95
CA GLU A 192 -15.74 8.94 28.99
C GLU A 192 -17.00 8.22 29.52
N GLY A 193 -17.21 8.30 30.83
CA GLY A 193 -18.29 7.57 31.53
C GLY A 193 -17.98 6.11 31.85
N TYR A 194 -16.88 5.54 31.33
CA TYR A 194 -16.42 4.17 31.60
C TYR A 194 -14.99 4.12 32.18
N GLY A 195 -14.58 5.19 32.88
CA GLY A 195 -13.28 5.28 33.53
C GLY A 195 -12.13 5.73 32.61
N GLY A 196 -12.44 6.31 31.45
CA GLY A 196 -11.47 6.88 30.52
C GLY A 196 -11.64 8.37 30.25
N ASP A 197 -10.75 8.89 29.41
CA ASP A 197 -10.59 10.29 29.01
C ASP A 197 -10.94 10.54 27.53
N VAL A 198 -11.28 9.50 26.76
CA VAL A 198 -11.59 9.62 25.34
C VAL A 198 -13.07 10.01 25.15
N PRO A 199 -13.37 11.18 24.56
CA PRO A 199 -14.75 11.58 24.30
C PRO A 199 -15.44 10.62 23.34
N CYS A 200 -16.69 10.29 23.62
CA CYS A 200 -17.47 9.33 22.85
C CYS A 200 -18.82 9.92 22.45
N VAL A 201 -19.07 10.04 21.15
CA VAL A 201 -20.31 10.62 20.60
C VAL A 201 -21.09 9.55 19.83
N PRO A 202 -22.29 9.15 20.29
CA PRO A 202 -23.20 8.31 19.52
C PRO A 202 -23.89 9.11 18.41
N LEU A 203 -23.91 8.58 17.18
CA LEU A 203 -24.49 9.27 16.04
C LEU A 203 -25.07 8.32 14.98
N SER A 204 -25.96 8.85 14.14
CA SER A 204 -26.43 8.19 12.93
C SER A 204 -26.11 9.02 11.70
N SER A 205 -25.30 8.47 10.80
CA SER A 205 -24.98 9.08 9.51
C SER A 205 -26.17 9.13 8.54
N LYS A 206 -27.27 8.42 8.83
CA LYS A 206 -28.48 8.42 8.01
C LYS A 206 -29.47 9.48 8.43
N THR A 207 -29.82 9.51 9.72
CA THR A 207 -30.78 10.48 10.28
C THR A 207 -30.12 11.85 10.53
N GLY A 208 -28.80 11.87 10.74
CA GLY A 208 -28.06 13.07 11.10
C GLY A 208 -28.00 13.33 12.60
N GLU A 209 -28.60 12.47 13.41
CA GLU A 209 -28.55 12.55 14.86
C GLU A 209 -27.10 12.43 15.36
N GLY A 210 -26.71 13.27 16.32
CA GLY A 210 -25.36 13.30 16.90
C GLY A 210 -24.26 13.92 16.02
N VAL A 211 -24.51 14.19 14.72
CA VAL A 211 -23.48 14.78 13.84
C VAL A 211 -23.13 16.21 14.25
N GLY A 212 -24.11 17.02 14.65
CA GLY A 212 -23.84 18.37 15.16
C GLY A 212 -22.99 18.36 16.43
N GLU A 213 -23.27 17.43 17.34
CA GLU A 213 -22.50 17.24 18.57
C GLU A 213 -21.06 16.81 18.29
N LEU A 214 -20.85 15.91 17.32
CA LEU A 214 -19.53 15.52 16.84
C LEU A 214 -18.71 16.74 16.37
N LEU A 215 -19.30 17.61 15.55
CA LEU A 215 -18.61 18.80 15.01
C LEU A 215 -18.25 19.79 16.12
N GLU A 216 -19.14 20.01 17.08
CA GLU A 216 -18.88 20.86 18.24
C GLU A 216 -17.76 20.29 19.13
N MET A 217 -17.77 18.98 19.37
CA MET A 217 -16.74 18.30 20.16
C MET A 217 -15.36 18.40 19.49
N ILE A 218 -15.29 18.26 18.16
CA ILE A 218 -14.05 18.45 17.40
C ILE A 218 -13.49 19.86 17.60
N LEU A 219 -14.34 20.89 17.52
CA LEU A 219 -13.90 22.27 17.74
C LEU A 219 -13.42 22.50 19.17
N LEU A 220 -14.12 21.94 20.17
CA LEU A 220 -13.71 22.02 21.56
C LEU A 220 -12.32 21.38 21.79
N ILE A 221 -12.08 20.19 21.24
CA ILE A 221 -10.77 19.53 21.32
C ILE A 221 -9.70 20.38 20.62
N ALA A 222 -10.02 20.99 19.47
CA ALA A 222 -9.09 21.87 18.75
C ALA A 222 -8.70 23.11 19.57
N GLU A 223 -9.64 23.69 20.31
CA GLU A 223 -9.39 24.81 21.22
C GLU A 223 -8.54 24.38 22.42
N LEU A 224 -8.83 23.22 23.03
CA LEU A 224 -8.06 22.67 24.16
C LEU A 224 -6.61 22.37 23.78
N HIS A 225 -6.37 21.89 22.56
CA HIS A 225 -5.03 21.56 22.05
C HIS A 225 -4.32 22.72 21.33
N ASP A 226 -4.90 23.92 21.37
CA ASP A 226 -4.33 25.15 20.80
C ASP A 226 -3.90 25.05 19.33
N VAL A 227 -4.80 24.55 18.47
CA VAL A 227 -4.53 24.39 17.03
C VAL A 227 -4.39 25.78 16.36
N ARG A 228 -3.14 26.24 16.26
CA ARG A 228 -2.79 27.54 15.66
C ARG A 228 -1.78 27.40 14.52
N ALA A 229 -1.76 28.40 13.65
CA ALA A 229 -0.70 28.58 12.66
C ALA A 229 -0.21 30.03 12.64
N ASP A 230 1.08 30.17 12.36
CA ASP A 230 1.68 31.46 12.03
C ASP A 230 1.46 31.72 10.54
N THR A 231 0.76 32.81 10.22
CA THR A 231 0.47 33.21 8.84
C THR A 231 1.68 33.81 8.13
N GLU A 232 2.64 34.35 8.87
CA GLU A 232 3.83 35.03 8.34
C GLU A 232 5.07 34.11 8.25
N ALA A 233 5.03 32.97 8.93
CA ALA A 233 6.07 31.96 8.82
C ALA A 233 6.27 31.47 7.36
N PRO A 234 7.48 31.03 7.00
CA PRO A 234 7.74 30.40 5.71
C PRO A 234 6.78 29.24 5.48
N PRO A 235 6.04 29.18 4.35
CA PRO A 235 4.99 28.19 4.23
C PRO A 235 5.52 26.76 4.16
N ARG A 236 4.90 25.90 4.95
CA ARG A 236 5.22 24.47 5.08
C ARG A 236 3.95 23.64 5.13
N GLY A 237 4.06 22.41 4.69
CA GLY A 237 2.95 21.47 4.76
C GLY A 237 3.30 20.13 4.15
N PHE A 238 2.26 19.35 3.84
CA PHE A 238 2.39 17.99 3.37
C PHE A 238 1.68 17.80 2.03
N ILE A 239 2.22 16.92 1.19
CA ILE A 239 1.51 16.42 0.02
C ILE A 239 0.59 15.30 0.47
N LEU A 240 -0.71 15.44 0.24
CA LEU A 240 -1.69 14.43 0.56
C LEU A 240 -1.71 13.34 -0.51
N GLU A 241 -1.93 13.74 -1.77
CA GLU A 241 -2.13 12.86 -2.91
C GLU A 241 -1.55 13.53 -4.17
N ALA A 242 -1.16 12.73 -5.17
CA ALA A 242 -0.68 13.22 -6.46
C ALA A 242 -1.20 12.36 -7.59
N ASP A 243 -1.60 13.01 -8.68
CA ASP A 243 -2.31 12.41 -9.81
C ASP A 243 -1.93 13.09 -11.14
N ILE A 244 -2.41 12.56 -12.26
CA ILE A 244 -2.18 13.15 -13.58
C ILE A 244 -3.52 13.58 -14.19
N ASP A 245 -3.66 14.90 -14.35
CA ASP A 245 -4.78 15.51 -15.06
C ASP A 245 -4.50 15.55 -16.56
N LYS A 246 -5.48 15.14 -17.38
CA LYS A 246 -5.34 15.07 -18.85
C LYS A 246 -5.13 16.45 -19.50
N THR A 247 -5.59 17.52 -18.86
CA THR A 247 -5.57 18.89 -19.38
C THR A 247 -4.46 19.75 -18.77
N LYS A 248 -4.22 19.60 -17.46
CA LYS A 248 -3.29 20.46 -16.69
C LYS A 248 -1.97 19.76 -16.34
N GLY A 249 -1.81 18.49 -16.73
CA GLY A 249 -0.63 17.70 -16.45
C GLY A 249 -0.60 17.19 -15.01
N ILE A 250 0.60 17.06 -14.44
CA ILE A 250 0.77 16.49 -13.10
C ILE A 250 0.20 17.44 -12.05
N ALA A 251 -0.71 16.91 -11.24
CA ALA A 251 -1.37 17.60 -10.14
C ALA A 251 -1.00 16.97 -8.80
N ALA A 252 -0.99 17.78 -7.74
CA ALA A 252 -0.88 17.29 -6.37
C ALA A 252 -1.78 18.10 -5.45
N THR A 253 -2.41 17.40 -4.50
CA THR A 253 -3.20 17.99 -3.42
C THR A 253 -2.29 18.15 -2.21
N LEU A 254 -2.15 19.38 -1.72
CA LEU A 254 -1.31 19.74 -0.60
C LEU A 254 -2.17 20.22 0.56
N LEU A 255 -1.71 19.97 1.77
CA LEU A 255 -2.24 20.59 2.97
C LEU A 255 -1.20 21.57 3.54
N VAL A 256 -1.57 22.84 3.60
CA VAL A 256 -0.73 23.88 4.22
C VAL A 256 -0.86 23.77 5.74
N LYS A 257 0.24 23.65 6.48
CA LYS A 257 0.23 23.58 7.95
C LYS A 257 0.66 24.90 8.59
N GLU A 258 1.70 25.52 8.05
CA GLU A 258 2.25 26.80 8.50
C GLU A 258 2.38 27.76 7.31
N GLY A 259 2.28 29.07 7.60
CA GLY A 259 2.41 30.13 6.61
C GLY A 259 1.23 30.24 5.64
N THR A 260 1.39 31.12 4.67
CA THR A 260 0.42 31.32 3.58
C THR A 260 1.10 31.14 2.22
N VAL A 261 0.62 30.19 1.43
CA VAL A 261 1.10 29.97 0.06
C VAL A 261 0.48 31.02 -0.86
N ARG A 262 1.31 31.78 -1.58
CA ARG A 262 0.90 32.85 -2.51
C ARG A 262 1.37 32.54 -3.93
N LYS A 263 0.72 33.16 -4.92
CA LYS A 263 1.15 33.09 -6.33
C LYS A 263 2.51 33.76 -6.52
N GLY A 264 3.36 33.17 -7.36
CA GLY A 264 4.66 33.74 -7.78
C GLY A 264 5.90 33.12 -7.14
N ALA A 265 5.76 32.11 -6.29
CA ALA A 265 6.85 31.31 -5.73
C ALA A 265 6.96 29.90 -6.35
N PHE A 266 7.91 29.10 -5.91
CA PHE A 266 8.06 27.70 -6.28
C PHE A 266 7.85 26.80 -5.06
N ILE A 267 7.01 25.78 -5.21
CA ILE A 267 6.88 24.74 -4.19
C ILE A 267 7.88 23.65 -4.52
N VAL A 268 8.62 23.21 -3.50
CA VAL A 268 9.57 22.10 -3.59
C VAL A 268 9.12 21.01 -2.64
N ALA A 269 9.03 19.79 -3.13
CA ALA A 269 8.76 18.60 -2.34
C ALA A 269 9.72 17.49 -2.75
N GLU A 270 10.69 17.21 -1.88
CA GLU A 270 11.81 16.28 -2.13
C GLU A 270 12.52 16.51 -3.48
N ASP A 271 12.25 15.67 -4.48
CA ASP A 271 12.86 15.69 -5.82
C ASP A 271 11.96 16.32 -6.90
N ALA A 272 10.80 16.85 -6.51
CA ALA A 272 9.83 17.49 -7.39
C ALA A 272 9.65 18.97 -7.02
N TYR A 273 9.34 19.79 -8.02
CA TYR A 273 9.00 21.20 -7.86
C TYR A 273 7.87 21.62 -8.80
N ALA A 274 7.11 22.61 -8.37
CA ALA A 274 6.04 23.21 -9.16
C ALA A 274 6.00 24.74 -9.03
N PRO A 275 5.73 25.48 -10.11
CA PRO A 275 5.47 26.91 -10.02
C PRO A 275 4.07 27.18 -9.47
N THR A 276 3.95 28.12 -8.54
CA THR A 276 2.66 28.53 -7.93
C THR A 276 1.86 29.46 -8.85
N ARG A 277 1.45 28.97 -10.01
CA ARG A 277 0.67 29.76 -11.00
C ARG A 277 -0.84 29.56 -10.83
N CYS A 278 -1.25 28.31 -10.72
CA CYS A 278 -2.65 27.92 -10.61
C CYS A 278 -2.85 27.11 -9.32
N PHE A 279 -3.71 27.64 -8.45
CA PHE A 279 -4.20 26.96 -7.26
C PHE A 279 -5.68 26.76 -7.44
N GLU A 280 -6.17 25.57 -7.14
CA GLU A 280 -7.60 25.29 -7.07
C GLU A 280 -7.94 24.84 -5.65
N ASP A 281 -9.08 25.29 -5.16
CA ASP A 281 -9.68 24.66 -3.99
C ASP A 281 -10.28 23.29 -4.34
N MET A 282 -10.73 22.55 -3.34
CA MET A 282 -11.33 21.23 -3.55
C MET A 282 -12.63 21.27 -4.36
N ALA A 283 -13.27 22.44 -4.52
CA ALA A 283 -14.43 22.64 -5.38
C ALA A 283 -14.05 22.96 -6.84
N GLY A 284 -12.75 22.99 -7.17
CA GLY A 284 -12.25 23.32 -8.51
C GLY A 284 -12.21 24.82 -8.79
N THR A 285 -12.42 25.66 -7.78
CA THR A 285 -12.44 27.12 -7.92
C THR A 285 -11.01 27.68 -7.82
N PRO A 286 -10.57 28.57 -8.73
CA PRO A 286 -9.24 29.13 -8.66
C PRO A 286 -9.08 30.08 -7.46
N ILE A 287 -8.06 29.84 -6.64
CA ILE A 287 -7.74 30.67 -5.47
C ILE A 287 -6.46 31.49 -5.67
N LYS A 288 -6.32 32.59 -4.92
CA LYS A 288 -5.15 33.50 -4.97
C LYS A 288 -4.10 33.16 -3.90
N GLU A 289 -4.55 32.71 -2.75
CA GLU A 289 -3.72 32.36 -1.60
C GLU A 289 -4.34 31.21 -0.81
N ALA A 290 -3.49 30.53 -0.05
CA ALA A 290 -3.87 29.38 0.77
C ALA A 290 -3.22 29.48 2.15
N GLY A 291 -4.04 29.66 3.19
CA GLY A 291 -3.58 29.69 4.59
C GLY A 291 -3.47 28.29 5.21
N GLY A 292 -2.90 28.23 6.42
CA GLY A 292 -2.77 26.99 7.19
C GLY A 292 -4.12 26.32 7.48
N GLY A 293 -4.15 24.98 7.44
CA GLY A 293 -5.34 24.15 7.61
C GLY A 293 -6.11 23.86 6.33
N ARG A 294 -5.83 24.58 5.23
CA ARG A 294 -6.60 24.45 3.98
C ARG A 294 -5.94 23.50 2.97
N PRO A 295 -6.68 22.53 2.40
CA PRO A 295 -6.20 21.71 1.30
C PRO A 295 -6.29 22.47 -0.04
N VAL A 296 -5.25 22.34 -0.87
CA VAL A 296 -5.11 23.06 -2.14
C VAL A 296 -4.51 22.17 -3.21
N ARG A 297 -5.06 22.23 -4.42
CA ARG A 297 -4.54 21.53 -5.58
C ARG A 297 -3.59 22.42 -6.38
N VAL A 298 -2.40 21.91 -6.64
CA VAL A 298 -1.34 22.58 -7.43
C VAL A 298 -1.01 21.75 -8.66
N PHE A 299 -0.90 22.44 -9.79
CA PHE A 299 -0.62 21.85 -11.09
C PHE A 299 0.80 22.15 -11.58
N CYS A 300 1.17 21.55 -12.71
CA CYS A 300 2.42 21.78 -13.43
C CYS A 300 3.66 21.36 -12.63
N TRP A 301 3.57 20.25 -11.90
CA TRP A 301 4.76 19.63 -11.32
C TRP A 301 5.67 19.10 -12.42
N ASN A 302 6.98 19.24 -12.23
CA ASN A 302 7.97 18.66 -13.14
C ASN A 302 7.99 17.12 -13.10
N LYS A 303 7.57 16.54 -11.97
CA LYS A 303 7.52 15.10 -11.69
C LYS A 303 6.44 14.85 -10.65
N VAL A 304 5.81 13.66 -10.69
CA VAL A 304 4.84 13.23 -9.68
C VAL A 304 5.53 13.23 -8.30
N PRO A 305 5.14 14.12 -7.38
CA PRO A 305 5.73 14.15 -6.05
C PRO A 305 5.27 12.95 -5.23
N ARG A 306 6.05 12.60 -4.21
CA ARG A 306 5.69 11.51 -3.30
C ARG A 306 4.56 11.95 -2.35
N ALA A 307 3.51 11.12 -2.24
CA ALA A 307 2.48 11.30 -1.23
C ALA A 307 3.09 11.20 0.19
N GLY A 308 2.76 12.15 1.06
CA GLY A 308 3.30 12.31 2.42
C GLY A 308 4.60 13.09 2.52
N ALA A 309 5.18 13.55 1.41
CA ALA A 309 6.36 14.41 1.46
C ALA A 309 6.03 15.78 2.06
N GLU A 310 6.94 16.29 2.90
CA GLU A 310 6.91 17.69 3.30
C GLU A 310 7.29 18.58 2.11
N PHE A 311 6.62 19.72 2.00
CA PHE A 311 6.96 20.76 1.05
C PHE A 311 7.37 22.05 1.75
N HIS A 312 8.24 22.79 1.07
CA HIS A 312 8.61 24.15 1.44
C HIS A 312 8.60 25.06 0.21
N ILE A 313 8.58 26.37 0.44
CA ILE A 313 8.61 27.36 -0.63
C ILE A 313 10.03 27.84 -0.90
N ALA A 314 10.41 27.83 -2.18
CA ALA A 314 11.59 28.48 -2.72
C ALA A 314 11.20 29.75 -3.49
N ALA A 315 11.91 30.85 -3.23
CA ALA A 315 11.64 32.14 -3.89
C ALA A 315 12.08 32.17 -5.36
N LYS A 316 13.07 31.36 -5.76
CA LYS A 316 13.62 31.33 -7.13
C LYS A 316 13.58 29.92 -7.70
N LYS A 317 13.42 29.84 -9.03
CA LYS A 317 13.48 28.55 -9.75
C LYS A 317 14.84 27.85 -9.59
N SER A 318 15.93 28.62 -9.64
CA SER A 318 17.29 28.07 -9.56
C SER A 318 17.60 27.42 -8.20
N THR A 319 17.03 27.92 -7.10
CA THR A 319 17.18 27.32 -5.76
C THR A 319 16.37 26.03 -5.65
N ALA A 320 15.14 26.03 -6.17
CA ALA A 320 14.31 24.81 -6.25
C ALA A 320 14.99 23.68 -7.06
N GLU A 321 15.60 24.02 -8.19
CA GLU A 321 16.31 23.04 -9.03
C GLU A 321 17.59 22.50 -8.38
N THR A 322 18.27 23.29 -7.55
CA THR A 322 19.48 22.84 -6.84
C THR A 322 19.11 21.95 -5.66
N GLU A 323 18.12 22.33 -4.86
CA GLU A 323 17.64 21.52 -3.71
C GLU A 323 17.07 20.17 -4.14
N THR A 324 16.32 20.13 -5.25
CA THR A 324 15.79 18.87 -5.80
C THR A 324 16.91 17.97 -6.34
N ARG A 325 17.93 18.55 -6.96
CA ARG A 325 19.13 17.80 -7.40
C ARG A 325 19.90 17.24 -6.22
N GLU A 326 20.18 18.03 -5.19
CA GLU A 326 20.89 17.56 -3.99
C GLU A 326 20.13 16.43 -3.29
N THR A 327 18.81 16.55 -3.18
CA THR A 327 17.96 15.51 -2.57
C THR A 327 17.97 14.23 -3.41
N ARG A 328 17.93 14.36 -4.75
CA ARG A 328 18.05 13.25 -5.68
C ARG A 328 19.42 12.57 -5.57
N ASP A 329 20.49 13.35 -5.44
CA ASP A 329 21.86 12.85 -5.35
C ASP A 329 22.17 12.24 -3.97
N ARG A 330 21.48 12.64 -2.89
CA ARG A 330 21.53 11.94 -1.59
C ARG A 330 20.79 10.59 -1.62
N LYS A 331 19.65 10.49 -2.31
CA LYS A 331 18.88 9.23 -2.44
C LYS A 331 19.44 8.29 -3.53
N GLY A 332 20.18 8.82 -4.51
CA GLY A 332 20.80 8.08 -5.61
C GLY A 332 21.82 6.99 -5.24
N PRO A 333 22.78 7.20 -4.31
CA PRO A 333 23.78 6.20 -3.95
C PRO A 333 23.21 5.04 -3.12
N ALA A 334 22.16 5.28 -2.33
CA ALA A 334 21.50 4.23 -1.54
C ALA A 334 20.85 3.14 -2.41
N LYS A 335 20.25 3.51 -3.56
CA LYS A 335 19.69 2.55 -4.53
C LYS A 335 20.76 1.78 -5.30
N LYS A 336 21.93 2.38 -5.58
CA LYS A 336 23.03 1.70 -6.28
C LYS A 336 23.72 0.65 -5.41
N GLN A 337 23.84 0.88 -4.10
CA GLN A 337 24.39 -0.12 -3.16
C GLN A 337 23.41 -1.25 -2.86
N ALA A 338 22.10 -0.99 -2.82
CA ALA A 338 21.08 -2.04 -2.68
C ALA A 338 20.96 -2.92 -3.94
N ALA A 339 21.07 -2.33 -5.15
CA ALA A 339 21.06 -3.08 -6.40
C ALA A 339 22.33 -3.93 -6.63
N ALA A 340 23.45 -3.58 -5.99
CA ALA A 340 24.67 -4.38 -6.03
C ALA A 340 24.63 -5.59 -5.07
N LYS A 341 23.92 -5.49 -3.94
CA LYS A 341 23.71 -6.61 -3.00
C LYS A 341 22.63 -7.60 -3.43
N ALA A 342 21.68 -7.19 -4.28
CA ALA A 342 20.59 -8.06 -4.76
C ALA A 342 20.97 -8.93 -5.99
N LYS A 343 22.26 -9.02 -6.35
CA LYS A 343 22.75 -9.84 -7.47
C LYS A 343 23.31 -11.21 -7.05
N GLU A 344 23.31 -11.53 -5.77
CA GLU A 344 23.86 -12.80 -5.26
C GLU A 344 22.87 -13.52 -4.35
N GLU A 345 21.64 -13.79 -4.81
CA GLU A 345 20.78 -14.78 -4.16
C GLU A 345 20.03 -15.61 -5.22
N GLY A 346 20.47 -16.88 -5.35
CA GLY A 346 19.67 -18.02 -5.78
C GLY A 346 19.17 -18.06 -7.22
N GLU A 347 19.93 -18.73 -8.10
CA GLU A 347 19.34 -19.52 -9.18
C GLU A 347 18.60 -20.72 -8.56
N GLU A 348 17.46 -20.47 -7.91
CA GLU A 348 16.44 -21.48 -7.75
C GLU A 348 15.42 -21.31 -8.87
N ASN A 349 14.85 -22.43 -9.31
CA ASN A 349 14.04 -22.60 -10.51
C ASN A 349 12.65 -21.90 -10.42
N ASN A 350 12.62 -20.62 -10.02
CA ASN A 350 11.44 -19.81 -9.81
C ASN A 350 11.10 -19.07 -11.09
N ALA A 351 9.83 -19.17 -11.50
CA ALA A 351 9.34 -18.42 -12.66
C ALA A 351 9.37 -16.92 -12.34
N VAL A 352 10.17 -16.16 -13.09
CA VAL A 352 10.21 -14.70 -12.96
C VAL A 352 9.08 -14.12 -13.80
N VAL A 353 8.12 -13.46 -13.15
CA VAL A 353 6.99 -12.82 -13.82
C VAL A 353 7.21 -11.30 -13.87
N PRO A 354 7.40 -10.72 -15.07
CA PRO A 354 7.53 -9.29 -15.22
C PRO A 354 6.18 -8.59 -15.08
N LEU A 355 6.10 -7.63 -14.18
CA LEU A 355 4.88 -6.89 -13.86
C LEU A 355 5.04 -5.40 -14.14
N ILE A 356 4.01 -4.80 -14.76
CA ILE A 356 3.87 -3.36 -14.92
C ILE A 356 2.64 -2.91 -14.14
N LEU A 357 2.83 -1.91 -13.27
CA LEU A 357 1.78 -1.35 -12.42
C LEU A 357 1.47 0.09 -12.81
N LYS A 358 0.20 0.38 -13.08
CA LYS A 358 -0.32 1.74 -13.24
C LYS A 358 -1.47 1.97 -12.28
N ALA A 359 -1.47 3.14 -11.65
CA ALA A 359 -2.57 3.58 -10.82
C ALA A 359 -2.89 5.04 -11.12
N ASP A 360 -4.08 5.47 -10.77
CA ASP A 360 -4.55 6.83 -10.96
C ASP A 360 -3.84 7.85 -10.06
N THR A 361 -3.49 7.43 -8.85
CA THR A 361 -2.90 8.23 -7.78
C THR A 361 -1.62 7.60 -7.24
N ALA A 362 -0.73 8.43 -6.71
CA ALA A 362 0.51 7.98 -6.11
C ALA A 362 0.29 7.09 -4.87
N GLY A 363 -0.75 7.37 -4.06
CA GLY A 363 -1.09 6.56 -2.89
C GLY A 363 -1.57 5.16 -3.26
N SER A 364 -2.43 5.04 -4.27
CA SER A 364 -2.89 3.75 -4.78
C SER A 364 -1.75 2.91 -5.36
N LEU A 365 -0.80 3.54 -6.05
CA LEU A 365 0.37 2.82 -6.57
C LEU A 365 1.21 2.19 -5.44
N GLU A 366 1.43 2.93 -4.36
CA GLU A 366 2.15 2.43 -3.19
C GLU A 366 1.38 1.28 -2.50
N ALA A 367 0.06 1.40 -2.38
CA ALA A 367 -0.79 0.35 -1.82
C ALA A 367 -0.70 -0.95 -2.64
N LEU A 368 -0.80 -0.85 -3.96
CA LEU A 368 -0.67 -2.00 -4.86
C LEU A 368 0.71 -2.65 -4.75
N GLU A 369 1.78 -1.87 -4.64
CA GLU A 369 3.13 -2.43 -4.46
C GLU A 369 3.27 -3.25 -3.18
N GLN A 370 2.60 -2.85 -2.10
CA GLN A 370 2.63 -3.59 -0.84
C GLN A 370 1.80 -4.87 -0.94
N GLU A 371 0.60 -4.80 -1.51
CA GLU A 371 -0.25 -5.98 -1.74
C GLU A 371 0.43 -7.01 -2.63
N VAL A 372 1.07 -6.56 -3.72
CA VAL A 372 1.82 -7.42 -4.63
C VAL A 372 2.92 -8.15 -3.87
N LYS A 373 3.63 -7.50 -2.93
CA LYS A 373 4.70 -8.12 -2.13
C LYS A 373 4.19 -9.13 -1.10
N MET A 374 3.04 -8.86 -0.48
CA MET A 374 2.48 -9.73 0.55
C MET A 374 1.85 -11.01 -0.04
N ARG A 375 1.33 -10.95 -1.26
CA ARG A 375 0.57 -12.05 -1.89
C ARG A 375 1.37 -12.87 -2.93
N ILE A 376 2.70 -12.78 -2.92
CA ILE A 376 3.55 -13.54 -3.86
C ILE A 376 3.56 -15.03 -3.48
N PRO A 377 3.23 -15.95 -4.40
CA PRO A 377 3.40 -17.39 -4.18
C PRO A 377 4.89 -17.75 -4.00
N PRO A 378 5.25 -18.71 -3.13
CA PRO A 378 6.65 -19.00 -2.79
C PRO A 378 7.54 -19.43 -3.98
N LYS A 379 6.95 -19.82 -5.12
CA LYS A 379 7.67 -20.31 -6.32
C LYS A 379 7.69 -19.33 -7.49
N VAL A 380 7.11 -18.14 -7.31
CA VAL A 380 7.02 -17.13 -8.38
C VAL A 380 7.72 -15.87 -7.89
N THR A 381 8.69 -15.37 -8.65
CA THR A 381 9.34 -14.11 -8.32
C THR A 381 8.74 -13.01 -9.19
N VAL A 382 7.96 -12.11 -8.60
CA VAL A 382 7.39 -10.97 -9.31
C VAL A 382 8.42 -9.85 -9.40
N LYS A 383 8.75 -9.43 -10.62
CA LYS A 383 9.66 -8.30 -10.88
C LYS A 383 8.92 -7.14 -11.50
N ILE A 384 8.76 -6.06 -10.73
CA ILE A 384 8.16 -4.82 -11.23
C ILE A 384 9.15 -4.13 -12.18
N ILE A 385 8.88 -4.17 -13.49
CA ILE A 385 9.73 -3.54 -14.51
C ILE A 385 9.48 -2.04 -14.55
N HIS A 386 8.20 -1.67 -14.61
CA HIS A 386 7.78 -0.29 -14.71
C HIS A 386 6.60 -0.03 -13.80
N LYS A 387 6.60 1.15 -13.18
CA LYS A 387 5.50 1.62 -12.37
C LYS A 387 5.31 3.12 -12.60
N GLY A 388 4.07 3.55 -12.63
CA GLY A 388 3.75 4.94 -12.86
C GLY A 388 2.35 5.32 -12.42
N VAL A 389 2.14 6.62 -12.29
CA VAL A 389 0.83 7.20 -12.07
C VAL A 389 0.26 7.64 -13.43
N GLY A 390 -1.05 7.52 -13.61
CA GLY A 390 -1.77 7.87 -14.85
C GLY A 390 -2.07 6.69 -15.77
N GLY A 391 -2.70 7.02 -16.91
CA GLY A 391 -3.16 6.05 -17.92
C GLY A 391 -2.07 5.15 -18.48
N ILE A 392 -2.49 4.01 -19.03
CA ILE A 392 -1.59 3.05 -19.70
C ILE A 392 -1.37 3.54 -21.13
N GLY A 393 -0.14 3.99 -21.40
CA GLY A 393 0.26 4.56 -22.68
C GLY A 393 1.12 3.63 -23.55
N GLU A 394 1.46 4.08 -24.76
CA GLU A 394 2.30 3.34 -25.70
C GLU A 394 3.70 3.02 -25.15
N GLY A 395 4.29 3.93 -24.37
CA GLY A 395 5.61 3.74 -23.76
C GLY A 395 5.63 2.54 -22.80
N ASP A 396 4.56 2.35 -22.04
CA ASP A 396 4.44 1.23 -21.10
C ASP A 396 4.34 -0.10 -21.83
N LEU A 397 3.56 -0.14 -22.91
CA LEU A 397 3.40 -1.34 -23.74
C LEU A 397 4.71 -1.71 -24.45
N LYS A 398 5.47 -0.72 -24.94
CA LYS A 398 6.79 -0.96 -25.54
C LYS A 398 7.76 -1.59 -24.55
N VAL A 399 7.79 -1.10 -23.31
CA VAL A 399 8.59 -1.69 -22.24
C VAL A 399 8.11 -3.12 -21.92
N ALA A 400 6.79 -3.34 -21.92
CA ALA A 400 6.21 -4.67 -21.72
C ALA A 400 6.66 -5.67 -22.79
N LEU A 401 6.65 -5.27 -24.06
CA LEU A 401 7.03 -6.12 -25.20
C LEU A 401 8.49 -6.59 -25.15
N CYS A 402 9.37 -5.86 -24.46
CA CYS A 402 10.75 -6.28 -24.25
C CYS A 402 10.89 -7.41 -23.23
N ALA A 403 9.85 -7.72 -22.46
CA ALA A 403 9.85 -8.76 -21.44
C ALA A 403 9.14 -10.03 -21.93
N GLN A 404 9.56 -11.19 -21.42
CA GLN A 404 8.87 -12.44 -21.72
C GLN A 404 7.56 -12.53 -20.91
N LYS A 405 6.42 -12.54 -21.62
CA LYS A 405 5.06 -12.70 -21.05
C LYS A 405 4.76 -11.72 -19.90
N PRO A 406 4.80 -10.40 -20.14
CA PRO A 406 4.49 -9.40 -19.12
C PRO A 406 3.02 -9.45 -18.70
N ILE A 407 2.77 -9.16 -17.43
CA ILE A 407 1.45 -8.84 -16.91
C ILE A 407 1.38 -7.33 -16.72
N ILE A 408 0.31 -6.70 -17.23
CA ILE A 408 0.07 -5.27 -17.08
C ILE A 408 -1.21 -5.09 -16.27
N VAL A 409 -1.11 -4.36 -15.17
CA VAL A 409 -2.22 -4.09 -14.25
C VAL A 409 -2.43 -2.60 -14.12
N GLY A 410 -3.68 -2.17 -14.35
CA GLY A 410 -4.15 -0.82 -14.10
C GLY A 410 -5.16 -0.77 -12.95
N PHE A 411 -5.01 0.17 -12.03
CA PHE A 411 -6.00 0.45 -10.99
C PHE A 411 -6.60 1.86 -11.18
N ASN A 412 -7.91 1.92 -11.36
CA ASN A 412 -8.68 3.13 -11.67
C ASN A 412 -8.11 3.95 -12.86
N VAL A 413 -7.50 3.26 -13.83
CA VAL A 413 -6.89 3.88 -15.01
C VAL A 413 -7.43 3.27 -16.29
N GLN A 414 -7.50 4.11 -17.31
CA GLN A 414 -7.91 3.71 -18.65
C GLN A 414 -6.71 3.49 -19.56
N LEU A 415 -6.94 2.72 -20.63
CA LEU A 415 -6.00 2.60 -21.72
C LEU A 415 -6.17 3.76 -22.70
N ASP A 416 -5.05 4.32 -23.12
CA ASP A 416 -5.04 5.30 -24.19
C ASP A 416 -5.41 4.64 -25.53
N ALA A 417 -6.04 5.41 -26.43
CA ALA A 417 -6.49 4.90 -27.73
C ALA A 417 -5.33 4.34 -28.57
N SER A 418 -4.15 4.98 -28.51
CA SER A 418 -2.92 4.51 -29.16
C SER A 418 -2.38 3.22 -28.55
N ALA A 419 -2.57 3.02 -27.24
CA ALA A 419 -2.15 1.82 -26.53
C ALA A 419 -3.05 0.62 -26.86
N LYS A 420 -4.36 0.83 -26.98
CA LYS A 420 -5.34 -0.24 -27.27
C LYS A 420 -4.99 -1.03 -28.53
N GLY A 421 -4.64 -0.34 -29.62
CA GLY A 421 -4.28 -1.01 -30.87
C GLY A 421 -2.98 -1.83 -30.79
N ILE A 422 -2.05 -1.50 -29.88
CA ILE A 422 -0.82 -2.29 -29.66
C ILE A 422 -1.13 -3.52 -28.79
N ALA A 423 -1.95 -3.35 -27.75
CA ALA A 423 -2.34 -4.43 -26.85
C ALA A 423 -3.08 -5.55 -27.60
N GLU A 424 -4.02 -5.19 -28.49
CA GLU A 424 -4.78 -6.16 -29.32
C GLU A 424 -3.88 -6.91 -30.31
N ARG A 425 -2.95 -6.21 -30.96
CA ARG A 425 -2.03 -6.83 -31.94
C ARG A 425 -1.07 -7.85 -31.32
N HIS A 426 -0.61 -7.60 -30.10
CA HIS A 426 0.38 -8.45 -29.43
C HIS A 426 -0.22 -9.41 -28.40
N THR A 427 -1.55 -9.41 -28.25
CA THR A 427 -2.28 -10.27 -27.28
C THR A 427 -1.68 -10.19 -25.87
N LEU A 428 -1.40 -8.96 -25.41
CA LEU A 428 -0.82 -8.73 -24.09
C LEU A 428 -1.84 -9.03 -23.00
N GLN A 429 -1.40 -9.66 -21.90
CA GLN A 429 -2.23 -9.84 -20.70
C GLN A 429 -2.33 -8.53 -19.93
N LEU A 430 -3.42 -7.80 -20.20
CA LEU A 430 -3.70 -6.52 -19.62
C LEU A 430 -5.07 -6.55 -18.95
N ALA A 431 -5.14 -6.05 -17.72
CA ALA A 431 -6.39 -5.90 -16.99
C ALA A 431 -6.42 -4.59 -16.21
N THR A 432 -7.58 -3.94 -16.22
CA THR A 432 -7.86 -2.72 -15.46
C THR A 432 -8.99 -2.99 -14.48
N PHE A 433 -8.87 -2.48 -13.26
CA PHE A 433 -9.85 -2.68 -12.20
C PHE A 433 -10.10 -1.39 -11.44
N ASP A 434 -11.34 -1.22 -10.98
CA ASP A 434 -11.75 -0.05 -10.18
C ASP A 434 -11.84 -0.39 -8.67
N VAL A 435 -11.75 -1.68 -8.32
CA VAL A 435 -11.84 -2.19 -6.94
C VAL A 435 -10.61 -3.03 -6.64
N ILE A 436 -9.87 -2.67 -5.58
CA ILE A 436 -8.57 -3.25 -5.28
C ILE A 436 -8.62 -4.76 -4.98
N TYR A 437 -9.67 -5.26 -4.31
CA TYR A 437 -9.81 -6.69 -4.03
C TYR A 437 -9.89 -7.54 -5.30
N LYS A 438 -10.72 -7.13 -6.26
CA LYS A 438 -10.88 -7.81 -7.54
C LYS A 438 -9.55 -7.87 -8.31
N LEU A 439 -8.78 -6.77 -8.24
CA LEU A 439 -7.44 -6.70 -8.82
C LEU A 439 -6.50 -7.69 -8.15
N THR A 440 -6.45 -7.70 -6.82
CA THR A 440 -5.53 -8.58 -6.08
C THR A 440 -5.86 -10.06 -6.26
N GLU A 441 -7.15 -10.43 -6.26
CA GLU A 441 -7.59 -11.80 -6.51
C GLU A 441 -7.24 -12.26 -7.93
N TRP A 442 -7.52 -11.41 -8.93
CA TRP A 442 -7.17 -11.69 -10.31
C TRP A 442 -5.66 -11.83 -10.49
N LEU A 443 -4.86 -10.96 -9.84
CA LEU A 443 -3.41 -11.03 -9.90
C LEU A 443 -2.89 -12.33 -9.28
N GLU A 444 -3.44 -12.75 -8.14
CA GLU A 444 -3.06 -14.00 -7.49
C GLU A 444 -3.33 -15.20 -8.41
N GLU A 445 -4.51 -15.25 -9.04
CA GLU A 445 -4.86 -16.31 -9.99
C GLU A 445 -3.95 -16.28 -11.23
N ALA A 446 -3.67 -15.09 -11.76
CA ALA A 446 -2.75 -14.93 -12.89
C ALA A 446 -1.34 -15.42 -12.52
N LEU A 447 -0.85 -15.15 -11.31
CA LEU A 447 0.45 -15.65 -10.83
C LEU A 447 0.45 -17.16 -10.61
N ARG A 448 -0.62 -17.75 -10.08
CA ARG A 448 -0.76 -19.21 -9.93
C ARG A 448 -0.72 -19.93 -11.26
N SER A 449 -1.38 -19.39 -12.30
CA SER A 449 -1.32 -19.96 -13.65
C SER A 449 0.08 -19.98 -14.27
N ARG A 450 0.99 -19.14 -13.76
CA ARG A 450 2.39 -19.04 -14.20
C ARG A 450 3.35 -19.85 -13.33
N ALA A 451 2.92 -20.32 -12.16
CA ALA A 451 3.73 -21.14 -11.31
C ALA A 451 4.04 -22.48 -12.02
N PRO A 452 5.29 -22.96 -11.97
CA PRO A 452 5.62 -24.27 -12.51
C PRO A 452 4.83 -25.34 -11.75
N LYS A 453 4.07 -26.16 -12.49
CA LYS A 453 3.32 -27.29 -11.93
C LYS A 453 4.26 -28.26 -11.20
N GLU A 454 3.82 -28.81 -10.08
CA GLU A 454 4.64 -29.78 -9.35
C GLU A 454 4.54 -31.14 -10.03
N LEU A 455 5.70 -31.68 -10.42
CA LEU A 455 5.82 -33.07 -10.81
C LEU A 455 5.93 -33.90 -9.54
N VAL A 456 4.79 -34.34 -9.01
CA VAL A 456 4.78 -35.22 -7.83
C VAL A 456 4.91 -36.66 -8.31
N MET A 457 5.91 -37.37 -7.78
CA MET A 457 6.05 -38.80 -7.98
C MET A 457 5.05 -39.51 -7.05
N GLU A 458 3.94 -39.97 -7.60
CA GLU A 458 3.00 -40.83 -6.87
C GLU A 458 3.37 -42.30 -7.11
N THR A 459 3.58 -43.05 -6.03
CA THR A 459 3.86 -44.49 -6.11
C THR A 459 2.61 -45.20 -6.63
N SER A 460 2.66 -45.72 -7.86
CA SER A 460 1.54 -46.40 -8.52
C SER A 460 1.37 -47.84 -8.02
N GLY A 461 2.46 -48.51 -7.66
CA GLY A 461 2.41 -49.89 -7.17
C GLY A 461 3.75 -50.47 -6.74
N GLY A 462 3.70 -51.52 -5.93
CA GLY A 462 4.84 -52.28 -5.46
C GLY A 462 4.72 -53.75 -5.85
N ALA A 463 5.77 -54.31 -6.43
CA ALA A 463 5.84 -55.71 -6.85
C ALA A 463 7.11 -56.40 -6.36
N ARG A 464 7.06 -57.73 -6.26
CA ARG A 464 8.21 -58.55 -5.90
C ARG A 464 8.61 -59.45 -7.05
N VAL A 465 9.89 -59.48 -7.37
CA VAL A 465 10.46 -60.32 -8.44
C VAL A 465 10.60 -61.75 -7.92
N LEU A 466 9.97 -62.71 -8.59
CA LEU A 466 10.02 -64.13 -8.24
C LEU A 466 11.10 -64.86 -9.05
N LYS A 467 11.15 -64.59 -10.36
CA LYS A 467 12.06 -65.29 -11.27
C LYS A 467 12.47 -64.37 -12.42
N ILE A 468 13.66 -64.59 -12.95
CA ILE A 468 14.18 -63.86 -14.10
C ILE A 468 14.31 -64.86 -15.24
N PHE A 469 13.80 -64.51 -16.42
CA PHE A 469 13.77 -65.39 -17.59
C PHE A 469 14.91 -65.09 -18.56
N SER A 470 15.30 -63.83 -18.70
CA SER A 470 16.45 -63.41 -19.51
C SER A 470 16.98 -62.08 -18.99
N ALA A 471 18.30 -61.89 -18.99
CA ALA A 471 18.95 -60.66 -18.60
C ALA A 471 20.06 -60.32 -19.61
N GLU A 472 19.75 -59.42 -20.53
CA GLU A 472 20.74 -58.74 -21.38
C GLU A 472 21.13 -57.40 -20.73
N LYS A 473 22.27 -56.81 -21.14
CA LYS A 473 22.84 -55.61 -20.50
C LYS A 473 21.85 -54.46 -20.30
N ASP A 474 20.86 -54.30 -21.19
CA ASP A 474 19.93 -53.16 -21.18
C ASP A 474 18.44 -53.57 -21.14
N ARG A 475 18.16 -54.88 -21.18
CA ARG A 475 16.80 -55.45 -21.21
C ARG A 475 16.72 -56.71 -20.37
N GLN A 476 15.76 -56.75 -19.46
CA GLN A 476 15.56 -57.88 -18.55
C GLN A 476 14.10 -58.31 -18.56
N ILE A 477 13.85 -59.63 -18.62
CA ILE A 477 12.52 -60.22 -18.55
C ILE A 477 12.32 -60.78 -17.15
N LEU A 478 11.39 -60.17 -16.42
CA LEU A 478 11.11 -60.46 -15.02
C LEU A 478 9.74 -61.12 -14.88
N GLY A 479 9.65 -62.16 -14.07
CA GLY A 479 8.41 -62.72 -13.55
C GLY A 479 8.23 -62.29 -12.10
N GLY A 480 7.12 -61.64 -11.79
CA GLY A 480 6.87 -61.12 -10.45
C GLY A 480 5.39 -61.16 -10.06
N LYS A 481 5.12 -60.82 -8.80
CA LYS A 481 3.77 -60.66 -8.26
C LYS A 481 3.59 -59.26 -7.71
N VAL A 482 2.47 -58.61 -8.02
CA VAL A 482 2.13 -57.29 -7.48
C VAL A 482 1.68 -57.45 -6.03
N LEU A 483 2.34 -56.76 -5.10
CA LEU A 483 2.01 -56.77 -3.67
C LEU A 483 0.96 -55.71 -3.33
N GLN A 484 1.12 -54.50 -3.87
CA GLN A 484 0.27 -53.35 -3.56
C GLN A 484 0.14 -52.44 -4.78
N GLY A 485 -1.01 -51.78 -4.92
CA GLY A 485 -1.29 -50.90 -6.06
C GLY A 485 -1.45 -51.64 -7.39
N ALA A 486 -1.09 -50.96 -8.48
CA ALA A 486 -1.15 -51.50 -9.83
C ALA A 486 0.10 -51.10 -10.63
N LEU A 487 0.61 -52.02 -11.45
CA LEU A 487 1.70 -51.72 -12.38
C LEU A 487 1.12 -51.36 -13.74
N ALA A 488 1.45 -50.18 -14.26
CA ALA A 488 1.05 -49.75 -15.59
C ALA A 488 2.22 -49.81 -16.60
N LEU A 489 1.87 -50.00 -17.87
CA LEU A 489 2.83 -49.94 -18.98
C LEU A 489 3.41 -48.52 -19.09
N GLY A 490 4.74 -48.41 -19.12
CA GLY A 490 5.44 -47.14 -19.26
C GLY A 490 5.80 -46.43 -17.96
N ASP A 491 5.39 -46.97 -16.81
CA ASP A 491 5.80 -46.45 -15.49
C ASP A 491 7.32 -46.60 -15.29
N GLU A 492 7.90 -45.62 -14.61
CA GLU A 492 9.26 -45.72 -14.08
C GLU A 492 9.22 -46.41 -12.73
N PHE A 493 10.28 -47.16 -12.42
CA PHE A 493 10.34 -47.91 -11.17
C PHE A 493 11.72 -47.85 -10.53
N ARG A 494 11.75 -47.99 -9.21
CA ARG A 494 12.95 -48.15 -8.39
C ARG A 494 13.10 -49.61 -7.99
N ILE A 495 14.34 -50.09 -8.01
CA ILE A 495 14.70 -51.43 -7.54
C ILE A 495 15.19 -51.30 -6.10
N LEU A 496 14.57 -52.03 -5.20
CA LEU A 496 14.86 -52.07 -3.78
C LEU A 496 15.35 -53.48 -3.40
N ARG A 497 16.58 -53.55 -2.87
CA ARG A 497 17.15 -54.78 -2.30
C ARG A 497 17.43 -54.56 -0.84
N ARG A 498 16.80 -55.36 0.03
CA ARG A 498 16.85 -55.16 1.49
C ARG A 498 16.50 -53.71 1.89
N GLU A 499 15.47 -53.15 1.24
CA GLU A 499 14.97 -51.78 1.44
C GLU A 499 15.93 -50.63 1.03
N VAL A 500 17.03 -50.93 0.34
CA VAL A 500 17.94 -49.92 -0.22
C VAL A 500 17.73 -49.79 -1.73
N GLU A 501 17.62 -48.55 -2.23
CA GLU A 501 17.50 -48.24 -3.66
C GLU A 501 18.83 -48.53 -4.38
N ILE A 502 18.82 -49.51 -5.30
CA ILE A 502 20.00 -49.93 -6.07
C ILE A 502 19.99 -49.43 -7.51
N GLY A 503 18.85 -48.99 -8.02
CA GLY A 503 18.75 -48.47 -9.38
C GLY A 503 17.34 -48.12 -9.80
N LYS A 504 17.25 -47.48 -10.97
CA LYS A 504 16.00 -47.08 -11.61
C LYS A 504 15.85 -47.79 -12.96
N GLY A 505 14.62 -48.04 -13.35
CA GLY A 505 14.28 -48.66 -14.63
C GLY A 505 12.92 -48.21 -15.15
N LYS A 506 12.59 -48.64 -16.37
CA LYS A 506 11.29 -48.35 -17.01
C LYS A 506 10.64 -49.62 -17.54
N ILE A 507 9.33 -49.74 -17.34
CA ILE A 507 8.54 -50.88 -17.83
C ILE A 507 8.23 -50.66 -19.31
N ARG A 508 8.74 -51.53 -20.19
CA ARG A 508 8.51 -51.45 -21.65
C ARG A 508 7.34 -52.30 -22.10
N GLU A 509 7.16 -53.47 -21.49
CA GLU A 509 6.09 -54.39 -21.83
C GLU A 509 5.60 -55.11 -20.57
N LEU A 510 4.29 -55.36 -20.49
CA LEU A 510 3.64 -56.15 -19.45
C LEU A 510 2.81 -57.25 -20.10
N GLN A 511 2.96 -58.47 -19.57
CA GLN A 511 2.28 -59.65 -20.04
C GLN A 511 1.73 -60.46 -18.86
N LYS A 512 0.58 -61.10 -19.04
CA LYS A 512 0.00 -62.07 -18.10
C LYS A 512 -0.41 -63.31 -18.87
N PHE A 513 0.11 -64.47 -18.48
CA PHE A 513 -0.12 -65.74 -19.18
C PHE A 513 0.08 -65.68 -20.72
N LYS A 514 1.09 -64.92 -21.18
CA LYS A 514 1.45 -64.66 -22.60
C LYS A 514 0.57 -63.66 -23.35
N GLU A 515 -0.43 -63.06 -22.71
CA GLU A 515 -1.22 -61.95 -23.28
C GLU A 515 -0.65 -60.59 -22.86
N LYS A 516 -0.55 -59.65 -23.80
CA LYS A 516 -0.09 -58.28 -23.50
C LYS A 516 -1.19 -57.50 -22.81
N ILE A 517 -0.87 -56.89 -21.68
CA ILE A 517 -1.82 -56.11 -20.87
C ILE A 517 -1.24 -54.75 -20.51
N SER A 518 -2.10 -53.75 -20.36
CA SER A 518 -1.71 -52.38 -20.04
C SER A 518 -1.54 -52.14 -18.54
N ILE A 519 -2.28 -52.87 -17.70
CA ILE A 519 -2.30 -52.69 -16.24
C ILE A 519 -2.40 -54.05 -15.54
N VAL A 520 -1.58 -54.25 -14.51
CA VAL A 520 -1.62 -55.43 -13.62
C VAL A 520 -2.12 -54.99 -12.25
N GLN A 521 -3.19 -55.61 -11.76
CA GLN A 521 -3.73 -55.33 -10.42
C GLN A 521 -3.06 -56.13 -9.31
N LYS A 522 -3.32 -55.72 -8.07
CA LYS A 522 -2.86 -56.36 -6.84
C LYS A 522 -3.10 -57.87 -6.85
N ASP A 523 -2.12 -58.61 -6.32
CA ASP A 523 -2.12 -60.08 -6.20
C ASP A 523 -2.07 -60.89 -7.51
N ALA A 524 -1.95 -60.23 -8.67
CA ALA A 524 -1.70 -60.91 -9.93
C ALA A 524 -0.21 -61.13 -10.20
N GLU A 525 0.10 -62.26 -10.84
CA GLU A 525 1.42 -62.53 -11.43
C GLU A 525 1.53 -61.85 -12.79
N PHE A 526 2.72 -61.38 -13.12
CA PHE A 526 3.03 -60.73 -14.38
C PHE A 526 4.42 -61.12 -14.89
N GLY A 527 4.57 -61.08 -16.21
CA GLY A 527 5.84 -60.98 -16.91
C GLY A 527 6.05 -59.54 -17.37
N ALA A 528 7.15 -58.91 -16.99
CA ALA A 528 7.51 -57.58 -17.46
C ALA A 528 8.83 -57.61 -18.23
N LEU A 529 8.86 -56.95 -19.38
CA LEU A 529 10.10 -56.55 -20.03
C LEU A 529 10.47 -55.17 -19.49
N VAL A 530 11.61 -55.09 -18.80
CA VAL A 530 12.10 -53.83 -18.22
C VAL A 530 13.43 -53.42 -18.87
N SER A 531 13.63 -52.12 -18.98
CA SER A 531 14.93 -51.53 -19.32
C SER A 531 15.54 -50.90 -18.08
N SER A 532 16.64 -51.46 -17.59
CA SER A 532 17.42 -50.93 -16.46
C SER A 532 18.90 -51.23 -16.65
N ALA A 533 19.75 -50.24 -16.34
CA ALA A 533 21.21 -50.40 -16.36
C ALA A 533 21.71 -51.32 -15.23
N THR A 534 20.94 -51.42 -14.13
CA THR A 534 21.23 -52.31 -13.00
C THR A 534 20.59 -53.67 -13.20
N ALA A 535 21.32 -54.74 -12.89
CA ALA A 535 20.82 -56.12 -12.90
C ALA A 535 19.87 -56.38 -11.72
N VAL A 536 18.62 -56.72 -12.02
CA VAL A 536 17.61 -57.14 -11.05
C VAL A 536 17.95 -58.57 -10.60
N MET A 537 17.70 -58.89 -9.33
CA MET A 537 17.85 -60.26 -8.79
C MET A 537 16.51 -60.82 -8.29
N PRO A 538 16.34 -62.16 -8.28
CA PRO A 538 15.18 -62.77 -7.64
C PRO A 538 15.09 -62.37 -6.16
N GLY A 539 13.91 -61.97 -5.71
CA GLY A 539 13.68 -61.46 -4.36
C GLY A 539 13.73 -59.94 -4.21
N ASP A 540 14.16 -59.20 -5.23
CA ASP A 540 14.13 -57.73 -5.22
C ASP A 540 12.67 -57.21 -5.26
N ARG A 541 12.45 -56.06 -4.62
CA ARG A 541 11.18 -55.32 -4.64
C ARG A 541 11.27 -54.19 -5.65
N ILE A 542 10.24 -54.04 -6.47
CA ILE A 542 10.11 -52.99 -7.48
C ILE A 542 8.99 -52.06 -7.05
N GLU A 543 9.27 -50.76 -6.97
CA GLU A 543 8.25 -49.74 -6.72
C GLU A 543 8.12 -48.84 -7.94
N SER A 544 6.97 -48.92 -8.61
CA SER A 544 6.64 -48.06 -9.72
C SER A 544 6.11 -46.73 -9.20
N PHE A 545 6.54 -45.65 -9.84
CA PHE A 545 6.04 -44.32 -9.60
C PHE A 545 5.64 -43.70 -10.93
N ARG A 546 4.51 -42.98 -10.89
CA ARG A 546 4.05 -42.17 -11.99
C ARG A 546 4.35 -40.73 -11.67
N VAL A 547 4.93 -40.03 -12.64
CA VAL A 547 5.03 -38.57 -12.57
C VAL A 547 3.66 -38.03 -12.90
N VAL A 548 2.97 -37.48 -11.90
CA VAL A 548 1.67 -36.84 -12.07
C VAL A 548 1.87 -35.33 -11.97
N GLU A 549 1.28 -34.59 -12.90
CA GLU A 549 1.22 -33.13 -12.82
C GLU A 549 0.18 -32.74 -11.75
N LYS A 550 0.62 -32.01 -10.72
CA LYS A 550 -0.26 -31.37 -9.74
C LYS A 550 -0.25 -29.85 -9.89
#